data_AF-A0A9W9SDQ6-F1
#
_entry.id   AF-A0A9W9SDQ6-F1
#
_cell.length_a   1.000
_cell.length_b   1.000
_cell.length_c   1.000
_cell.angle_alpha   90.00
_cell.angle_beta   90.00
_cell.angle_gamma   90.00
#
_symmetry.space_group_name_H-M   'P 1'
#
loop_
_entity.id
_entity.type
_entity.pdbx_description
1 polymer ?
#
loop_
_entity_poly.entity_id
_entity_poly.type
_entity_poly.pdbx_seq_one_letter_code
_entity_poly.pdbx_strand_id
1 'polypeptide(L)'
;MTSRTGWAARRANKCDSDENGAHSWDKWQKCCPAGMKITVDSENNSGCSFGDPPANFPEQCADPDLVLWYDNWGKFCCDADLKGFATKKEHWKGCATSDEFNAMYAAGNITNISQKAMSPDTTTSASTLTSQTSASTTTSESSSTSADSESHGSSTNKGAIAGGVVGGVCGALLILGLLWFFLRRRRSSSVTKHEVSEYAASQPSGYSSPPGYRSSTQGELYGTATSHEVPGTCR
;
A
#
# COMPACT_ATOMS: atom_id res chain seq x y z
N MET A 1 -4.97 2.31 -29.78
CA MET A 1 -3.60 1.78 -29.58
C MET A 1 -3.67 0.27 -29.42
N THR A 2 -2.55 -0.47 -29.51
CA THR A 2 -2.56 -1.93 -29.38
C THR A 2 -2.29 -2.35 -27.94
N SER A 3 -3.19 -3.12 -27.34
CA SER A 3 -3.02 -3.68 -26.00
C SER A 3 -1.78 -4.59 -25.91
N ARG A 4 -1.17 -4.68 -24.73
CA ARG A 4 0.08 -5.40 -24.48
C ARG A 4 0.03 -6.11 -23.13
N THR A 5 0.90 -7.10 -22.90
CA THR A 5 1.01 -7.71 -21.57
C THR A 5 1.40 -6.67 -20.52
N GLY A 6 0.69 -6.61 -19.40
CA GLY A 6 0.89 -5.58 -18.39
C GLY A 6 -0.08 -5.70 -17.22
N TRP A 7 -0.13 -4.69 -16.36
CA TRP A 7 -1.02 -4.64 -15.20
C TRP A 7 -2.45 -4.28 -15.59
N ALA A 8 -3.41 -4.87 -14.88
CA ALA A 8 -4.83 -4.66 -15.09
C ALA A 8 -5.31 -3.29 -14.56
N ALA A 9 -6.33 -2.76 -15.21
CA ALA A 9 -7.03 -1.56 -14.77
C ALA A 9 -7.90 -1.84 -13.54
N ARG A 10 -8.08 -0.85 -12.67
CA ARG A 10 -9.08 -0.88 -11.60
C ARG A 10 -10.21 0.06 -11.95
N ARG A 11 -11.40 -0.49 -12.19
CA ARG A 11 -12.60 0.28 -12.50
C ARG A 11 -13.67 0.10 -11.43
N ALA A 12 -14.46 1.14 -11.20
CA ALA A 12 -15.58 1.10 -10.27
C ALA A 12 -16.82 0.47 -10.93
N ASN A 13 -17.51 -0.39 -10.19
CA ASN A 13 -18.73 -1.12 -10.54
C ASN A 13 -18.55 -2.19 -11.62
N LYS A 14 -18.12 -1.80 -12.83
CA LYS A 14 -17.96 -2.69 -13.98
C LYS A 14 -16.74 -2.32 -14.82
N CYS A 15 -16.25 -3.29 -15.60
CA CYS A 15 -15.32 -3.04 -16.70
C CYS A 15 -16.05 -2.46 -17.91
N ASP A 16 -15.29 -1.95 -18.88
CA ASP A 16 -15.85 -1.51 -20.15
C ASP A 16 -16.40 -2.70 -20.96
N SER A 17 -17.24 -2.43 -21.95
CA SER A 17 -18.04 -3.47 -22.64
C SER A 17 -17.21 -4.51 -23.38
N ASP A 18 -16.02 -4.13 -23.80
CA ASP A 18 -15.06 -4.95 -24.54
C ASP A 18 -13.92 -5.48 -23.64
N GLU A 19 -13.89 -5.08 -22.38
CA GLU A 19 -12.91 -5.57 -21.41
C GLU A 19 -13.37 -6.91 -20.80
N ASN A 20 -12.37 -7.74 -20.49
CA ASN A 20 -12.58 -8.88 -19.62
C ASN A 20 -12.44 -8.43 -18.16
N GLY A 21 -13.40 -8.79 -17.31
CA GLY A 21 -13.50 -8.31 -15.94
C GLY A 21 -13.50 -9.41 -14.89
N ALA A 22 -12.88 -9.14 -13.74
CA ALA A 22 -12.98 -9.96 -12.54
C ALA A 22 -13.21 -9.11 -11.30
N HIS A 23 -14.14 -9.54 -10.44
CA HIS A 23 -14.41 -8.87 -9.17
C HIS A 23 -13.16 -8.87 -8.28
N SER A 24 -12.97 -7.76 -7.58
CA SER A 24 -11.89 -7.63 -6.60
C SER A 24 -12.41 -7.47 -5.19
N TRP A 25 -13.11 -6.37 -4.89
CA TRP A 25 -13.57 -6.03 -3.55
C TRP A 25 -14.62 -4.93 -3.66
N ASP A 26 -15.66 -4.97 -2.81
CA ASP A 26 -16.74 -3.98 -2.84
C ASP A 26 -17.27 -3.77 -4.27
N LYS A 27 -17.23 -2.53 -4.79
CA LYS A 27 -17.59 -2.20 -6.17
C LYS A 27 -16.45 -2.37 -7.19
N TRP A 28 -15.23 -2.68 -6.79
CA TRP A 28 -14.06 -2.61 -7.67
C TRP A 28 -13.84 -3.87 -8.49
N GLN A 29 -13.56 -3.64 -9.77
CA GLN A 29 -13.25 -4.66 -10.76
C GLN A 29 -11.79 -4.56 -11.21
N LYS A 30 -11.24 -5.70 -11.62
CA LYS A 30 -9.98 -5.84 -12.35
C LYS A 30 -10.31 -6.01 -13.81
N CYS A 31 -9.81 -5.12 -14.65
CA CYS A 31 -10.19 -5.10 -16.06
C CYS A 31 -8.96 -5.26 -16.96
N CYS A 32 -9.08 -6.18 -17.91
CA CYS A 32 -8.09 -6.39 -18.95
C CYS A 32 -8.70 -6.06 -20.32
N PRO A 33 -7.92 -5.52 -21.26
CA PRO A 33 -8.37 -5.27 -22.62
C PRO A 33 -8.94 -6.52 -23.30
N ALA A 34 -9.72 -6.29 -24.36
CA ALA A 34 -10.37 -7.35 -25.14
C ALA A 34 -9.40 -8.48 -25.54
N GLY A 35 -9.84 -9.71 -25.34
CA GLY A 35 -9.07 -10.91 -25.71
C GLY A 35 -7.92 -11.26 -24.77
N MET A 36 -7.69 -10.50 -23.70
CA MET A 36 -6.66 -10.79 -22.70
C MET A 36 -7.24 -11.56 -21.50
N LYS A 37 -6.43 -12.48 -20.94
CA LYS A 37 -6.75 -13.21 -19.72
C LYS A 37 -6.28 -12.41 -18.49
N ILE A 38 -7.13 -12.32 -17.48
CA ILE A 38 -6.76 -11.82 -16.15
C ILE A 38 -6.04 -12.93 -15.40
N THR A 39 -4.86 -12.62 -14.87
CA THR A 39 -4.16 -13.45 -13.89
C THR A 39 -4.12 -12.70 -12.57
N VAL A 40 -4.48 -13.35 -11.47
CA VAL A 40 -4.51 -12.78 -10.12
C VAL A 40 -3.48 -13.51 -9.28
N ASP A 41 -2.59 -12.78 -8.61
CA ASP A 41 -1.63 -13.36 -7.68
C ASP A 41 -2.22 -13.52 -6.26
N SER A 42 -1.43 -14.09 -5.34
CA SER A 42 -1.84 -14.29 -3.93
C SER A 42 -2.06 -12.98 -3.17
N GLU A 43 -1.50 -11.87 -3.66
CA GLU A 43 -1.64 -10.53 -3.08
C GLU A 43 -2.79 -9.75 -3.73
N ASN A 44 -3.58 -10.42 -4.58
CA ASN A 44 -4.68 -9.87 -5.35
C ASN A 44 -4.27 -8.72 -6.30
N ASN A 45 -2.99 -8.64 -6.66
CA ASN A 45 -2.60 -7.87 -7.85
C ASN A 45 -2.98 -8.65 -9.09
N SER A 46 -3.12 -7.95 -10.22
CA SER A 46 -3.63 -8.57 -11.42
C SER A 46 -2.98 -8.05 -12.66
N GLY A 47 -2.60 -8.98 -13.53
CA GLY A 47 -2.00 -8.71 -14.82
C GLY A 47 -2.83 -9.31 -15.95
N CYS A 48 -2.60 -8.77 -17.14
CA CYS A 48 -3.26 -9.13 -18.37
C CYS A 48 -2.24 -9.71 -19.35
N SER A 49 -2.54 -10.87 -19.94
CA SER A 49 -1.74 -11.49 -20.99
C SER A 49 -2.63 -12.12 -22.07
N PHE A 50 -2.17 -12.18 -23.32
CA PHE A 50 -2.91 -12.87 -24.40
C PHE A 50 -2.85 -14.40 -24.30
N GLY A 51 -1.90 -14.94 -23.55
CA GLY A 51 -1.72 -16.37 -23.32
C GLY A 51 -1.36 -16.64 -21.87
N ASP A 52 -0.50 -17.64 -21.66
CA ASP A 52 0.00 -17.98 -20.33
C ASP A 52 0.65 -16.76 -19.66
N PRO A 53 0.39 -16.54 -18.36
CA PRO A 53 0.95 -15.40 -17.66
C PRO A 53 2.48 -15.51 -17.57
N PRO A 54 3.21 -14.40 -17.74
CA PRO A 54 4.64 -14.39 -17.51
C PRO A 54 4.94 -14.61 -16.02
N ALA A 55 6.14 -15.09 -15.69
CA ALA A 55 6.60 -15.21 -14.32
C ALA A 55 6.61 -13.84 -13.58
N ASN A 56 6.88 -12.76 -14.32
CA ASN A 56 6.80 -11.40 -13.83
C ASN A 56 6.13 -10.51 -14.89
N PHE A 57 5.12 -9.75 -14.48
CA PHE A 57 4.51 -8.76 -15.37
C PHE A 57 5.46 -7.57 -15.59
N PRO A 58 5.55 -7.05 -16.82
CA PRO A 58 6.34 -5.84 -17.10
C PRO A 58 5.75 -4.63 -16.36
N GLU A 59 6.59 -3.64 -16.06
CA GLU A 59 6.17 -2.42 -15.35
C GLU A 59 5.44 -1.41 -16.25
N GLN A 60 4.30 -1.84 -16.79
CA GLN A 60 3.46 -1.07 -17.68
C GLN A 60 2.00 -1.50 -17.56
N CYS A 61 1.08 -0.64 -17.99
CA CYS A 61 -0.31 -1.01 -18.13
C CYS A 61 -0.54 -1.88 -19.36
N ALA A 62 -1.51 -2.78 -19.24
CA ALA A 62 -1.94 -3.61 -20.36
C ALA A 62 -2.59 -2.78 -21.47
N ASP A 63 -3.34 -1.77 -21.06
CA ASP A 63 -3.77 -0.67 -21.89
C ASP A 63 -2.74 0.47 -21.81
N PRO A 64 -2.08 0.86 -22.93
CA PRO A 64 -1.10 1.95 -22.94
C PRO A 64 -1.69 3.34 -22.66
N ASP A 65 -3.01 3.52 -22.78
CA ASP A 65 -3.69 4.80 -22.51
C ASP A 65 -3.90 5.05 -21.00
N LEU A 66 -3.66 4.03 -20.16
CA LEU A 66 -3.80 4.11 -18.72
C LEU A 66 -2.49 4.47 -18.01
N VAL A 67 -2.66 5.00 -16.81
CA VAL A 67 -1.57 5.40 -15.92
C VAL A 67 -1.26 4.27 -14.95
N LEU A 68 0.03 3.91 -14.84
CA LEU A 68 0.50 2.90 -13.88
C LEU A 68 0.69 3.51 -12.48
N TRP A 69 0.09 2.86 -11.49
CA TRP A 69 0.20 3.17 -10.06
C TRP A 69 0.84 2.01 -9.32
N TYR A 70 1.65 2.32 -8.30
CA TYR A 70 2.38 1.30 -7.54
C TYR A 70 2.66 1.70 -6.09
N ASP A 71 2.75 0.69 -5.25
CA ASP A 71 3.25 0.75 -3.87
C ASP A 71 4.06 -0.54 -3.58
N ASN A 72 4.34 -0.82 -2.32
CA ASN A 72 5.10 -2.01 -1.91
C ASN A 72 4.32 -3.33 -2.06
N TRP A 73 2.99 -3.28 -2.23
CA TRP A 73 2.11 -4.43 -2.34
C TRP A 73 1.73 -4.76 -3.78
N GLY A 74 2.15 -3.95 -4.75
CA GLY A 74 2.02 -4.27 -6.18
C GLY A 74 1.58 -3.09 -7.03
N LYS A 75 1.22 -3.41 -8.29
CA LYS A 75 0.97 -2.43 -9.34
C LYS A 75 -0.41 -2.61 -9.96
N PHE A 76 -0.97 -1.53 -10.48
CA PHE A 76 -2.28 -1.51 -11.13
C PHE A 76 -2.41 -0.25 -11.99
N CYS A 77 -3.47 -0.18 -12.79
CA CYS A 77 -3.70 0.93 -13.69
C CYS A 77 -4.99 1.68 -13.40
N CYS A 78 -4.97 2.99 -13.64
CA CYS A 78 -6.13 3.88 -13.59
C CYS A 78 -6.23 4.69 -14.88
N ASP A 79 -7.43 5.13 -15.21
CA ASP A 79 -7.63 6.16 -16.24
C ASP A 79 -6.84 7.44 -15.89
N ALA A 80 -6.46 8.20 -16.91
CA ALA A 80 -5.54 9.32 -16.79
C ALA A 80 -6.03 10.46 -15.87
N ASP A 81 -7.35 10.59 -15.69
CA ASP A 81 -8.02 11.57 -14.84
C ASP A 81 -8.26 11.09 -13.40
N LEU A 82 -7.95 9.83 -13.09
CA LEU A 82 -8.15 9.23 -11.79
C LEU A 82 -6.85 9.06 -11.00
N LYS A 83 -7.00 9.06 -9.66
CA LYS A 83 -5.93 8.77 -8.71
C LYS A 83 -6.03 7.35 -8.18
N GLY A 84 -4.92 6.64 -8.23
CA GLY A 84 -4.77 5.34 -7.58
C GLY A 84 -4.74 5.48 -6.06
N PHE A 85 -5.43 4.58 -5.37
CA PHE A 85 -5.40 4.50 -3.91
C PHE A 85 -5.37 3.04 -3.43
N ALA A 86 -4.92 2.85 -2.19
CA ALA A 86 -5.07 1.60 -1.44
C ALA A 86 -5.83 1.86 -0.15
N THR A 87 -6.67 0.92 0.27
CA THR A 87 -7.28 0.96 1.61
C THR A 87 -6.23 0.72 2.69
N LYS A 88 -6.36 1.39 3.85
CA LYS A 88 -5.35 1.30 4.92
C LYS A 88 -5.20 -0.08 5.57
N LYS A 89 -6.27 -0.86 5.61
CA LYS A 89 -6.30 -2.13 6.35
C LYS A 89 -5.83 -3.29 5.49
N GLU A 90 -6.46 -3.45 4.33
CA GLU A 90 -6.32 -4.64 3.49
C GLU A 90 -5.50 -4.36 2.22
N HIS A 91 -5.00 -3.13 2.03
CA HIS A 91 -4.29 -2.70 0.83
C HIS A 91 -5.06 -2.89 -0.49
N TRP A 92 -6.40 -2.99 -0.40
CA TRP A 92 -7.25 -3.07 -1.58
C TRP A 92 -7.11 -1.86 -2.48
N LYS A 93 -6.94 -2.10 -3.79
CA LYS A 93 -6.62 -1.07 -4.78
C LYS A 93 -7.85 -0.57 -5.52
N GLY A 94 -7.90 0.73 -5.80
CA GLY A 94 -8.94 1.37 -6.59
C GLY A 94 -8.47 2.68 -7.21
N CYS A 95 -9.34 3.26 -8.04
CA CYS A 95 -9.08 4.52 -8.76
C CYS A 95 -10.22 5.50 -8.49
N ALA A 96 -9.93 6.63 -7.87
CA ALA A 96 -10.95 7.62 -7.51
C ALA A 96 -10.70 8.95 -8.22
N THR A 97 -11.75 9.75 -8.39
CA THR A 97 -11.57 11.15 -8.80
C THR A 97 -10.73 11.90 -7.74
N SER A 98 -10.15 13.04 -8.11
CA SER A 98 -9.34 13.81 -7.15
C SER A 98 -10.12 14.20 -5.89
N ASP A 99 -11.38 14.58 -6.02
CA ASP A 99 -12.22 15.00 -4.89
C ASP A 99 -12.56 13.82 -3.97
N GLU A 100 -12.96 12.68 -4.54
CA GLU A 100 -13.21 11.45 -3.79
C GLU A 100 -11.95 10.97 -3.07
N PHE A 101 -10.81 10.97 -3.77
CA PHE A 101 -9.51 10.63 -3.18
C PHE A 101 -9.21 11.54 -1.98
N ASN A 102 -9.32 12.85 -2.16
CA ASN A 102 -9.01 13.81 -1.09
C ASN A 102 -9.95 13.63 0.12
N ALA A 103 -11.24 13.41 -0.11
CA ALA A 103 -12.20 13.16 0.95
C ALA A 103 -11.89 11.86 1.72
N MET A 104 -11.63 10.75 1.01
CA MET A 104 -11.29 9.46 1.61
C MET A 104 -9.94 9.50 2.34
N TYR A 105 -8.98 10.24 1.81
CA TYR A 105 -7.66 10.41 2.40
C TYR A 105 -7.74 11.25 3.67
N ALA A 106 -8.48 12.36 3.67
CA ALA A 106 -8.72 13.19 4.84
C ALA A 106 -9.49 12.44 5.94
N ALA A 107 -10.46 11.61 5.57
CA ALA A 107 -11.14 10.70 6.48
C ALA A 107 -10.23 9.57 7.01
N GLY A 108 -9.05 9.39 6.41
CA GLY A 108 -8.08 8.40 6.82
C GLY A 108 -8.44 6.96 6.44
N ASN A 109 -9.25 6.75 5.40
CA ASN A 109 -9.66 5.41 4.94
C ASN A 109 -8.65 4.79 3.95
N ILE A 110 -7.89 5.63 3.26
CA ILE A 110 -6.95 5.22 2.20
C ILE A 110 -5.54 5.76 2.43
N THR A 111 -4.58 5.22 1.68
CA THR A 111 -3.20 5.70 1.58
C THR A 111 -2.92 6.30 0.21
N ASN A 112 -1.90 7.16 0.17
CA ASN A 112 -1.37 7.68 -1.08
C ASN A 112 -0.52 6.60 -1.78
N ILE A 113 -0.66 6.50 -3.11
CA ILE A 113 0.07 5.56 -3.96
C ILE A 113 0.93 6.35 -4.96
N SER A 114 2.08 5.79 -5.34
CA SER A 114 2.97 6.42 -6.33
C SER A 114 2.46 6.23 -7.75
N GLN A 115 2.47 7.30 -8.54
CA GLN A 115 2.19 7.26 -9.97
C GLN A 115 3.52 7.11 -10.73
N LYS A 116 3.59 6.20 -11.70
CA LYS A 116 4.69 6.19 -12.67
C LYS A 116 4.40 7.26 -13.71
N ALA A 117 5.37 8.14 -13.97
CA ALA A 117 5.23 9.14 -15.02
C ALA A 117 4.93 8.44 -16.36
N MET A 118 3.90 8.92 -17.07
CA MET A 118 3.64 8.49 -18.44
C MET A 118 4.91 8.79 -19.24
N SER A 119 5.52 7.77 -19.84
CA SER A 119 6.61 8.04 -20.78
C SER A 119 5.97 8.69 -22.00
N PRO A 120 6.42 9.88 -22.45
CA PRO A 120 5.87 10.49 -23.64
C PRO A 120 6.28 9.65 -24.85
N ASP A 121 5.40 8.74 -25.29
CA ASP A 121 5.51 8.19 -26.63
C ASP A 121 5.27 9.35 -27.61
N THR A 122 6.25 9.55 -28.48
CA THR A 122 6.33 10.70 -29.39
C THR A 122 5.17 10.67 -30.37
N THR A 123 4.11 11.46 -30.13
CA THR A 123 3.36 12.18 -31.16
C THR A 123 2.75 13.43 -30.54
N THR A 124 3.20 14.57 -31.05
CA THR A 124 2.82 15.94 -30.73
C THR A 124 1.31 16.18 -30.54
N SER A 125 0.92 16.68 -29.38
CA SER A 125 0.12 17.90 -29.22
C SER A 125 0.20 18.37 -27.76
N ALA A 126 0.96 19.44 -27.54
CA ALA A 126 0.99 20.15 -26.27
C ALA A 126 -0.39 20.74 -25.99
N SER A 127 -1.07 20.24 -24.98
CA SER A 127 -2.11 20.99 -24.26
C SER A 127 -1.55 21.33 -22.89
N THR A 128 -1.04 22.55 -22.77
CA THR A 128 -0.73 23.21 -21.52
C THR A 128 -2.02 23.38 -20.72
N LEU A 129 -2.32 22.46 -19.81
CA LEU A 129 -3.26 22.76 -18.73
C LEU A 129 -2.61 23.76 -17.78
N THR A 130 -3.08 24.99 -17.92
CA THR A 130 -2.88 26.12 -17.02
C THR A 130 -3.52 25.78 -15.68
N SER A 131 -2.71 25.52 -14.65
CA SER A 131 -3.17 25.54 -13.26
C SER A 131 -3.58 26.98 -12.92
N GLN A 132 -4.89 27.23 -12.80
CA GLN A 132 -5.41 28.53 -12.37
C GLN A 132 -5.10 28.74 -10.89
N THR A 133 -4.24 29.72 -10.60
CA THR A 133 -4.07 30.29 -9.27
C THR A 133 -5.06 31.45 -9.12
N SER A 134 -6.06 31.30 -8.25
CA SER A 134 -6.88 32.42 -7.81
C SER A 134 -6.07 33.27 -6.83
N ALA A 135 -5.65 34.46 -7.26
CA ALA A 135 -5.09 35.49 -6.40
C ALA A 135 -6.10 36.63 -6.22
N SER A 136 -6.50 36.86 -4.98
CA SER A 136 -7.32 38.00 -4.57
C SER A 136 -6.53 39.31 -4.72
N THR A 137 -7.13 40.30 -5.37
CA THR A 137 -6.59 41.64 -5.54
C THR A 137 -6.84 42.51 -4.31
N THR A 138 -5.81 43.24 -3.86
CA THR A 138 -5.94 44.52 -3.16
C THR A 138 -4.70 45.37 -3.44
N THR A 139 -4.91 46.68 -3.45
CA THR A 139 -4.28 47.67 -4.34
C THR A 139 -3.24 48.55 -3.62
N SER A 140 -2.24 49.03 -4.38
CA SER A 140 -1.33 50.20 -4.15
C SER A 140 -0.31 50.11 -2.99
N GLU A 141 0.91 50.66 -3.02
CA GLU A 141 1.50 51.79 -3.76
C GLU A 141 3.06 51.78 -3.66
N SER A 142 3.75 52.23 -4.73
CA SER A 142 5.01 53.01 -4.84
C SER A 142 6.38 52.62 -4.21
N SER A 143 7.37 52.59 -5.13
CA SER A 143 8.70 53.25 -5.15
C SER A 143 10.03 52.45 -5.00
N SER A 144 10.75 52.42 -6.14
CA SER A 144 12.21 52.52 -6.41
C SER A 144 13.27 51.74 -5.61
N THR A 145 14.04 50.88 -6.30
CA THR A 145 15.48 51.06 -6.63
C THR A 145 16.05 49.85 -7.41
N SER A 146 17.02 50.13 -8.29
CA SER A 146 17.62 49.22 -9.27
C SER A 146 18.60 48.21 -8.66
N ALA A 147 18.55 46.95 -9.11
CA ALA A 147 19.69 46.03 -9.16
C ALA A 147 19.43 44.94 -10.22
N ASP A 148 20.40 44.77 -11.10
CA ASP A 148 20.53 43.73 -12.11
C ASP A 148 20.75 42.38 -11.43
N SER A 149 19.97 41.33 -11.75
CA SER A 149 20.36 39.90 -11.75
C SER A 149 19.16 38.96 -11.98
N GLU A 150 19.31 38.11 -13.00
CA GLU A 150 18.91 36.70 -13.07
C GLU A 150 17.43 36.32 -12.81
N SER A 151 16.79 35.85 -13.88
CA SER A 151 15.51 35.15 -13.86
C SER A 151 15.59 33.85 -13.03
N HIS A 152 15.16 33.90 -11.78
CA HIS A 152 14.94 32.69 -10.99
C HIS A 152 13.60 32.04 -11.38
N GLY A 153 13.67 31.07 -12.30
CA GLY A 153 12.63 30.07 -12.45
C GLY A 153 12.47 29.27 -11.15
N SER A 154 11.24 29.06 -10.71
CA SER A 154 10.91 28.27 -9.52
C SER A 154 11.34 26.81 -9.73
N SER A 155 12.49 26.43 -9.18
CA SER A 155 12.89 25.04 -9.06
C SER A 155 12.17 24.41 -7.87
N THR A 156 11.54 23.25 -8.10
CA THR A 156 10.98 22.43 -7.04
C THR A 156 12.12 21.94 -6.14
N ASN A 157 12.17 22.48 -4.91
CA ASN A 157 13.20 22.19 -3.93
C ASN A 157 13.13 20.72 -3.46
N LYS A 158 13.82 19.82 -4.16
CA LYS A 158 14.12 18.44 -3.70
C LYS A 158 14.82 18.43 -2.33
N GLY A 159 15.48 19.53 -1.97
CA GLY A 159 16.20 19.68 -0.70
C GLY A 159 15.33 19.65 0.56
N ALA A 160 14.06 20.08 0.48
CA ALA A 160 13.18 20.12 1.66
C ALA A 160 12.74 18.72 2.11
N ILE A 161 12.63 17.77 1.18
CA ILE A 161 12.19 16.39 1.46
C ILE A 161 13.37 15.52 1.92
N ALA A 162 14.59 15.80 1.45
CA ALA A 162 15.79 15.07 1.86
C ALA A 162 16.31 15.44 3.27
N GLY A 163 15.95 16.61 3.80
CA GLY A 163 16.45 17.10 5.11
C GLY A 163 15.90 16.35 6.33
N GLY A 164 14.71 15.75 6.22
CA GLY A 164 14.04 15.12 7.36
C GLY A 164 14.71 13.84 7.85
N VAL A 165 15.20 13.01 6.91
CA VAL A 165 15.75 11.69 7.26
C VAL A 165 17.10 11.81 7.96
N VAL A 166 17.96 12.73 7.48
CA VAL A 166 19.28 12.98 8.09
C VAL A 166 19.14 13.66 9.46
N GLY A 167 18.18 14.59 9.60
CA GLY A 167 17.87 15.23 10.89
C GLY A 167 17.32 14.25 11.93
N GLY A 168 16.50 13.29 11.51
CA GLY A 168 15.92 12.27 12.39
C GLY A 168 16.97 11.33 12.99
N VAL A 169 17.93 10.86 12.19
CA VAL A 169 18.99 9.94 12.67
C VAL A 169 19.93 10.66 13.65
N CYS A 170 20.39 11.87 13.32
CA CYS A 170 21.23 12.67 14.22
C CYS A 170 20.48 13.07 15.50
N GLY A 171 19.21 13.46 15.39
CA GLY A 171 18.37 13.83 16.54
C GLY A 171 18.09 12.64 17.46
N ALA A 172 17.75 11.47 16.90
CA ALA A 172 17.48 10.26 17.68
C ALA A 172 18.71 9.78 18.46
N LEU A 173 19.89 9.78 17.83
CA LEU A 173 21.14 9.41 18.49
C LEU A 173 21.53 10.39 19.62
N LEU A 174 21.30 11.70 19.43
CA LEU A 174 21.53 12.68 20.48
C LEU A 174 20.57 12.50 21.66
N ILE A 175 19.28 12.26 21.40
CA ILE A 175 18.29 12.05 22.46
C ILE A 175 18.57 10.76 23.25
N LEU A 176 18.86 9.65 22.56
CA LEU A 176 19.23 8.38 23.19
C LEU A 176 20.54 8.51 23.99
N GLY A 177 21.53 9.23 23.45
CA GLY A 177 22.80 9.51 24.12
C GLY A 177 22.62 10.33 25.41
N LEU A 178 21.80 11.38 25.36
CA LEU A 178 21.48 12.20 26.53
C LEU A 178 20.71 11.39 27.58
N LEU A 179 19.71 10.62 27.18
CA LEU A 179 18.92 9.79 28.10
C LEU A 179 19.82 8.76 28.82
N TRP A 180 20.68 8.08 28.08
CA TRP A 180 21.63 7.12 28.64
C TRP A 180 22.66 7.79 29.55
N PHE A 181 23.16 8.97 29.18
CA PHE A 181 24.11 9.73 29.99
C PHE A 181 23.51 10.17 31.33
N PHE A 182 22.27 10.66 31.35
CA PHE A 182 21.57 11.03 32.59
C PHE A 182 21.27 9.82 33.48
N LEU A 183 20.86 8.69 32.90
CA LEU A 183 20.65 7.43 33.64
C LEU A 183 21.95 6.87 34.20
N ARG A 184 23.06 6.96 33.45
CA ARG A 184 24.39 6.54 33.91
C ARG A 184 24.91 7.44 35.02
N ARG A 185 24.71 8.76 34.92
CA ARG A 185 25.11 9.72 35.96
C ARG A 185 24.31 9.55 37.25
N ARG A 186 23.04 9.14 37.15
CA ARG A 186 22.19 8.89 38.33
C ARG A 186 22.55 7.60 39.08
N ARG A 187 23.32 6.67 38.50
CA ARG A 187 23.73 5.42 39.16
C ARG A 187 24.95 5.54 40.08
N SER A 188 25.39 6.75 40.43
CA SER A 188 26.42 6.99 41.46
C SER A 188 25.84 7.52 42.78
N SER A 189 24.76 6.92 43.26
CA SER A 189 24.35 7.03 44.67
C SER A 189 23.79 5.68 45.12
N SER A 190 24.48 5.08 46.06
CA SER A 190 24.21 3.82 46.76
C SER A 190 23.02 3.94 47.72
N VAL A 191 22.63 2.78 48.32
CA VAL A 191 21.84 2.57 49.57
C VAL A 191 20.31 2.40 49.38
N THR A 192 19.51 1.50 49.99
CA THR A 192 19.57 0.22 50.76
C THR A 192 18.11 -0.17 51.12
N LYS A 193 17.76 -1.48 51.11
CA LYS A 193 16.71 -2.28 51.84
C LYS A 193 15.30 -1.75 52.20
N HIS A 194 14.28 -2.62 52.09
CA HIS A 194 13.54 -3.36 53.17
C HIS A 194 12.42 -4.23 52.53
N GLU A 195 12.38 -5.56 52.69
CA GLU A 195 11.79 -6.40 53.79
C GLU A 195 10.25 -6.63 53.63
N VAL A 196 9.80 -7.82 53.17
CA VAL A 196 9.21 -8.98 53.91
C VAL A 196 7.96 -8.69 54.77
N SER A 197 6.84 -9.35 54.46
CA SER A 197 5.74 -9.79 55.35
C SER A 197 4.77 -10.60 54.46
N GLU A 198 4.70 -11.94 54.50
CA GLU A 198 4.21 -12.86 55.54
C GLU A 198 2.76 -12.61 55.98
N TYR A 199 1.81 -13.40 55.44
CA TYR A 199 0.75 -14.01 56.26
C TYR A 199 0.17 -15.26 55.60
N ALA A 200 -0.08 -16.27 56.44
CA ALA A 200 -0.40 -17.65 56.15
C ALA A 200 -1.91 -17.92 55.99
N ALA A 201 -2.28 -19.04 55.35
CA ALA A 201 -3.34 -19.94 55.82
C ALA A 201 -3.43 -21.26 55.00
N SER A 202 -3.00 -22.36 55.64
CA SER A 202 -3.59 -23.72 55.68
C SER A 202 -4.34 -24.31 54.46
N GLN A 203 -3.81 -25.41 53.93
CA GLN A 203 -4.50 -26.38 53.04
C GLN A 203 -4.49 -27.77 53.71
N PRO A 204 -5.61 -28.53 53.73
CA PRO A 204 -5.59 -29.96 53.92
C PRO A 204 -5.78 -30.70 52.57
N SER A 205 -5.01 -31.76 52.40
CA SER A 205 -5.02 -32.68 51.27
C SER A 205 -6.30 -33.54 51.23
N GLY A 206 -6.90 -33.67 50.05
CA GLY A 206 -8.03 -34.58 49.78
C GLY A 206 -8.04 -35.03 48.31
N TYR A 207 -8.12 -36.35 48.13
CA TYR A 207 -7.88 -37.19 46.95
C TYR A 207 -8.76 -36.97 45.69
N SER A 208 -8.25 -37.51 44.58
CA SER A 208 -8.92 -38.11 43.39
C SER A 208 -9.17 -37.28 42.11
N SER A 209 -8.44 -37.66 41.04
CA SER A 209 -8.80 -37.42 39.63
C SER A 209 -9.45 -38.69 39.04
N PRO A 210 -10.25 -38.58 37.95
CA PRO A 210 -9.68 -38.91 36.64
C PRO A 210 -10.04 -37.91 35.51
N PRO A 211 -9.35 -37.99 34.36
CA PRO A 211 -9.13 -36.85 33.48
C PRO A 211 -10.12 -36.77 32.32
N GLY A 212 -10.57 -35.55 32.01
CA GLY A 212 -11.28 -35.19 30.79
C GLY A 212 -10.58 -34.04 30.07
N TYR A 213 -10.34 -34.24 28.78
CA TYR A 213 -9.91 -33.26 27.77
C TYR A 213 -8.44 -32.79 27.77
N ARG A 214 -7.63 -33.58 27.06
CA ARG A 214 -6.33 -33.16 26.51
C ARG A 214 -6.58 -32.49 25.16
N SER A 215 -6.38 -31.18 25.10
CA SER A 215 -6.14 -30.48 23.84
C SER A 215 -4.73 -30.87 23.38
N SER A 216 -4.61 -31.43 22.18
CA SER A 216 -3.33 -31.63 21.53
C SER A 216 -3.39 -31.05 20.14
N THR A 217 -2.62 -29.99 19.97
CA THR A 217 -2.02 -29.54 18.75
C THR A 217 -1.28 -30.66 18.01
N GLN A 218 -1.14 -30.42 16.70
CA GLN A 218 -0.01 -30.73 15.84
C GLN A 218 -0.16 -31.93 14.88
N GLY A 219 0.04 -31.62 13.60
CA GLY A 219 0.91 -32.42 12.75
C GLY A 219 0.23 -33.17 11.63
N GLU A 220 0.42 -32.65 10.43
CA GLU A 220 0.40 -33.31 9.13
C GLU A 220 0.75 -34.81 9.13
N LEU A 221 0.12 -35.59 8.24
CA LEU A 221 0.75 -36.13 7.01
C LEU A 221 -0.17 -37.18 6.35
N TYR A 222 -0.33 -37.02 5.03
CA TYR A 222 -0.45 -38.06 4.01
C TYR A 222 -1.60 -39.10 4.05
N GLY A 223 -2.26 -39.23 2.89
CA GLY A 223 -2.68 -40.54 2.38
C GLY A 223 -4.17 -40.70 2.16
N THR A 224 -4.64 -40.29 0.98
CA THR A 224 -5.93 -40.68 0.40
C THR A 224 -6.11 -42.20 0.40
N ALA A 225 -7.19 -42.69 1.01
CA ALA A 225 -7.71 -44.03 0.80
C ALA A 225 -9.20 -43.92 0.46
N THR A 226 -9.57 -44.38 -0.73
CA THR A 226 -10.91 -44.96 -0.95
C THR A 226 -10.77 -46.06 -1.98
N SER A 227 -10.49 -47.27 -1.49
CA SER A 227 -10.87 -48.49 -2.18
C SER A 227 -12.39 -48.63 -2.08
N HIS A 228 -13.05 -48.85 -3.21
CA HIS A 228 -14.43 -49.33 -3.27
C HIS A 228 -14.38 -50.69 -3.98
N GLU A 229 -14.47 -51.78 -3.20
CA GLU A 229 -14.94 -53.08 -3.70
C GLU A 229 -16.46 -52.94 -3.97
N VAL A 230 -17.10 -53.62 -4.93
CA VAL A 230 -17.19 -55.06 -5.20
C VAL A 230 -17.78 -55.23 -6.63
N PRO A 231 -17.49 -56.35 -7.35
CA PRO A 231 -18.09 -56.62 -8.65
C PRO A 231 -19.42 -57.39 -8.53
N GLY A 232 -20.47 -56.86 -9.16
CA GLY A 232 -21.77 -57.50 -9.34
C GLY A 232 -22.06 -57.72 -10.83
N THR A 233 -22.18 -58.99 -11.21
CA THR A 233 -22.42 -59.54 -12.54
C THR A 233 -23.78 -59.18 -13.15
N CYS A 234 -23.87 -59.04 -14.48
CA CYS A 234 -24.71 -59.89 -15.36
C CYS A 234 -25.20 -59.18 -16.65
N ARG A 235 -25.13 -59.96 -17.73
CA ARG A 235 -25.87 -59.92 -19.01
C ARG A 235 -25.42 -59.00 -20.13
#